data_AF-A0A5C5WAE1-F1
#
_entry.id   AF-A0A5C5WAE1-F1
#
_cell.length_a   1.000
_cell.length_b   1.000
_cell.length_c   1.000
_cell.angle_alpha   90.00
_cell.angle_beta   90.00
_cell.angle_gamma   90.00
#
_symmetry.space_group_name_H-M   'P 1'
#
loop_
_entity.id
_entity.type
_entity.pdbx_description
1 polymer ?
#
loop_
_entity_poly.entity_id
_entity_poly.type
_entity_poly.pdbx_seq_one_letter_code
_entity_poly.pdbx_strand_id
1 'polypeptide(L)'
;MQAGTFFRFALATNSDDTNSFIIDNFRLLSLESNEPVSGDFNGDGKVDNGDLNLLLGSWGQSTVPAAWVNGFAAPVDNAELNALLGNWGFGTAVAIPEPATAWLLLGAGLASLSRKR
;
A
#
# COMPACT_ATOMS: atom_id res chain seq x y z
N MET A 1 0.86 27.22 -4.54
CA MET A 1 1.38 26.70 -3.25
C MET A 1 0.52 25.51 -2.90
N GLN A 2 1.06 24.30 -2.95
CA GLN A 2 0.31 23.08 -2.66
C GLN A 2 0.05 23.03 -1.14
N ALA A 3 -1.22 22.85 -0.75
CA ALA A 3 -1.61 22.80 0.65
C ALA A 3 -1.07 21.49 1.26
N GLY A 4 0.08 21.57 1.92
CA GLY A 4 0.60 20.46 2.72
C GLY A 4 -0.18 20.31 4.02
N THR A 5 -0.35 19.08 4.49
CA THR A 5 -0.78 18.79 5.85
C THR A 5 0.38 19.09 6.80
N PHE A 6 0.13 19.91 7.82
CA PHE A 6 1.09 20.17 8.88
C PHE A 6 0.45 19.84 10.22
N PHE A 7 1.21 19.18 11.09
CA PHE A 7 0.83 19.04 12.50
C PHE A 7 1.36 20.25 13.27
N ARG A 8 0.48 20.90 14.02
CA ARG A 8 0.84 21.99 14.93
C ARG A 8 0.90 21.41 16.33
N PHE A 9 2.00 21.62 17.05
CA PHE A 9 2.06 21.40 18.48
C PHE A 9 2.30 22.75 19.17
N ALA A 10 1.55 23.01 20.23
CA ALA A 10 1.76 24.16 21.09
C ALA A 10 2.35 23.67 22.41
N LEU A 11 3.44 24.29 22.84
CA LEU A 11 4.07 24.01 24.12
C LEU A 11 3.91 25.22 25.02
N ALA A 12 3.47 24.96 26.24
CA ALA A 12 3.48 25.94 27.30
C ALA A 12 4.33 25.37 28.45
N THR A 13 5.07 26.25 29.09
CA THR A 13 5.85 25.98 30.29
C THR A 13 5.28 26.86 31.40
N ASN A 14 5.14 26.30 32.61
CA ASN A 14 4.86 27.07 33.83
C ASN A 14 6.13 27.21 34.69
N SER A 15 7.30 27.18 34.07
CA SER A 15 8.57 27.29 34.76
C SER A 15 8.75 28.70 35.32
N ASP A 16 9.15 28.78 36.58
CA ASP A 16 9.57 30.05 37.21
C ASP A 16 10.98 30.49 36.74
N ASP A 17 11.65 29.66 35.92
CA ASP A 17 12.85 30.06 35.20
C ASP A 17 12.51 30.97 34.02
N THR A 18 13.05 32.18 34.03
CA THR A 18 12.81 33.19 32.98
C THR A 18 13.47 32.85 31.64
N ASN A 19 14.42 31.90 31.62
CA ASN A 19 15.39 31.79 30.52
C ASN A 19 15.51 30.41 29.87
N SER A 20 14.91 29.35 30.41
CA SER A 20 15.09 28.03 29.82
C SER A 20 13.88 27.10 29.96
N PHE A 21 13.66 26.34 28.89
CA PHE A 21 12.75 25.21 28.84
C PHE A 21 13.41 24.15 27.96
N ILE A 22 13.53 22.92 28.47
CA ILE A 22 14.24 21.83 27.81
C ILE A 22 13.23 20.75 27.47
N ILE A 23 13.23 20.31 26.21
CA ILE A 23 12.58 19.07 25.78
C ILE A 23 13.68 18.12 25.35
N ASP A 24 13.63 16.92 25.90
CA ASP A 24 14.45 15.80 25.46
C ASP A 24 13.54 14.61 25.11
N ASN A 25 14.06 13.68 24.31
CA ASN A 25 13.37 12.45 23.88
C ASN A 25 12.10 12.68 23.04
N PHE A 26 12.06 13.72 22.20
CA PHE A 26 11.01 13.85 21.20
C PHE A 26 11.32 12.97 19.98
N ARG A 27 10.42 12.03 19.66
CA ARG A 27 10.46 11.27 18.41
C ARG A 27 9.20 11.55 17.61
N LEU A 28 9.38 12.09 16.41
CA LEU A 28 8.33 12.07 15.40
C LEU A 28 8.27 10.65 14.82
N LEU A 29 7.18 9.94 15.05
CA LEU A 29 6.87 8.72 14.30
C LEU A 29 6.17 9.20 13.04
N SER A 30 6.82 9.09 11.88
CA SER A 30 6.08 9.22 10.62
C SER A 30 4.98 8.17 10.66
N LEU A 31 3.72 8.62 10.69
CA LEU A 31 2.61 7.77 10.27
C LEU A 31 2.95 7.42 8.82
N GLU A 32 2.88 6.14 8.47
CA GLU A 32 3.16 5.68 7.12
C GLU A 32 2.44 6.59 6.14
N SER A 33 3.20 7.34 5.34
CA SER A 33 2.62 8.04 4.21
C SER A 33 2.22 6.94 3.26
N ASN A 34 0.98 6.49 3.37
CA ASN A 34 0.37 5.64 2.37
C ASN A 34 0.18 6.55 1.16
N GLU A 35 1.29 6.76 0.43
CA GLU A 35 1.29 7.60 -0.74
C GLU A 35 0.26 7.02 -1.71
N PRO A 36 -0.65 7.85 -2.24
CA PRO A 36 -1.69 7.38 -3.14
C PRO A 36 -1.11 6.50 -4.25
N VAL A 37 -1.44 5.21 -4.21
CA VAL A 37 -1.03 4.28 -5.26
C VAL A 37 -2.08 4.33 -6.35
N SER A 38 -1.67 4.69 -7.57
CA SER A 38 -2.59 4.71 -8.70
C SER A 38 -3.14 3.29 -8.94
N GLY A 39 -4.46 3.15 -9.07
CA GLY A 39 -5.09 1.84 -9.22
C GLY A 39 -5.50 1.15 -7.92
N ASP A 40 -5.12 1.69 -6.75
CA ASP A 40 -5.68 1.31 -5.44
C ASP A 40 -6.93 2.17 -5.19
N PHE A 41 -8.03 1.76 -5.80
CA PHE A 41 -9.27 2.53 -5.78
C PHE A 41 -9.91 2.50 -4.39
N ASN A 42 -9.78 1.40 -3.65
CA ASN A 42 -10.40 1.25 -2.33
C ASN A 42 -9.55 1.80 -1.16
N GLY A 43 -8.27 2.11 -1.41
CA GLY A 43 -7.33 2.69 -0.45
C GLY A 43 -6.78 1.71 0.58
N ASP A 44 -6.88 0.41 0.35
CA ASP A 44 -6.43 -0.62 1.30
C ASP A 44 -4.92 -0.90 1.23
N GLY A 45 -4.20 -0.15 0.38
CA GLY A 45 -2.77 -0.25 0.18
C GLY A 45 -2.38 -1.37 -0.78
N LYS A 46 -3.34 -1.98 -1.48
CA LYS A 46 -3.12 -3.01 -2.47
C LYS A 46 -3.73 -2.60 -3.80
N VAL A 47 -3.19 -3.19 -4.86
CA VAL A 47 -3.80 -3.10 -6.19
C VAL A 47 -4.11 -4.52 -6.62
N ASP A 48 -5.36 -4.92 -6.42
CA ASP A 48 -5.77 -6.30 -6.60
C ASP A 48 -7.18 -6.45 -7.20
N ASN A 49 -7.75 -7.64 -7.03
CA ASN A 49 -9.06 -7.96 -7.59
C ASN A 49 -10.20 -7.15 -6.95
N GLY A 50 -10.01 -6.62 -5.74
CA GLY A 50 -10.92 -5.67 -5.11
C GLY A 50 -11.09 -4.42 -5.97
N ASP A 51 -9.97 -3.82 -6.38
CA ASP A 51 -9.96 -2.63 -7.23
C ASP A 51 -10.50 -2.92 -8.63
N LEU A 52 -10.17 -4.09 -9.19
CA LEU A 52 -10.68 -4.50 -10.50
C LEU A 52 -12.21 -4.62 -10.48
N ASN A 53 -12.77 -5.21 -9.42
CA ASN A 53 -14.21 -5.34 -9.27
C ASN A 53 -14.89 -3.96 -9.16
N LEU A 54 -14.27 -3.02 -8.45
CA LEU A 54 -14.76 -1.64 -8.36
C LEU A 54 -14.76 -0.95 -9.73
N LEU A 55 -13.67 -1.08 -10.48
CA LEU A 55 -13.51 -0.53 -11.82
C LEU A 55 -14.58 -1.06 -12.77
N LEU A 56 -14.73 -2.39 -12.83
CA LEU A 56 -15.72 -3.02 -13.71
C LEU A 56 -17.16 -2.69 -13.32
N GLY A 57 -17.44 -2.55 -12.03
CA GLY A 57 -18.75 -2.13 -11.53
C GLY A 57 -19.13 -0.69 -11.91
N SER A 58 -18.15 0.14 -12.27
CA SER A 58 -18.33 1.56 -12.59
C SER A 58 -17.96 1.90 -14.03
N TRP A 59 -17.73 0.89 -14.88
CA TRP A 59 -17.21 1.08 -16.23
C TRP A 59 -18.10 1.98 -17.09
N GLY A 60 -17.49 2.96 -17.75
CA GLY A 60 -18.18 3.89 -18.63
C GLY A 60 -19.02 4.95 -17.90
N GLN A 61 -18.97 5.03 -16.57
CA GLN A 61 -19.60 6.13 -15.86
C GLN A 61 -18.91 7.46 -16.20
N SER A 62 -19.71 8.50 -16.42
CA SER A 62 -19.22 9.85 -16.70
C SER A 62 -18.58 10.54 -15.49
N THR A 63 -18.75 9.95 -14.30
CA THR A 63 -18.20 10.43 -13.04
C THR A 63 -17.56 9.26 -12.30
N VAL A 64 -16.50 9.54 -11.55
CA VAL A 64 -15.86 8.55 -10.69
C VAL A 64 -16.69 8.38 -9.40
N PRO A 65 -16.90 7.15 -8.91
CA PRO A 65 -17.54 6.93 -7.61
C PRO A 65 -16.82 7.65 -6.48
N ALA A 66 -17.56 8.32 -5.58
CA ALA A 66 -17.00 9.07 -4.46
C ALA A 66 -16.23 8.21 -3.43
N ALA A 67 -16.42 6.88 -3.49
CA ALA A 67 -15.71 5.94 -2.64
C ALA A 67 -14.27 5.65 -3.11
N TRP A 68 -13.90 6.07 -4.33
CA TRP A 68 -12.54 5.85 -4.81
C TRP A 68 -11.60 6.89 -4.20
N VAL A 69 -10.44 6.46 -3.72
CA VAL A 69 -9.52 7.33 -2.97
C VAL A 69 -8.16 7.60 -3.62
N ASN A 70 -7.67 6.77 -4.56
CA ASN A 70 -6.45 7.03 -5.32
C ASN A 70 -6.60 6.84 -6.85
N GLY A 71 -6.09 7.79 -7.63
CA GLY A 71 -5.88 7.65 -9.08
C GLY A 71 -7.16 7.67 -9.93
N PHE A 72 -7.76 8.85 -10.12
CA PHE A 72 -8.98 8.98 -10.93
C PHE A 72 -8.86 9.99 -12.06
N ALA A 73 -9.34 9.61 -13.24
CA ALA A 73 -9.87 10.48 -14.27
C ALA A 73 -11.34 10.13 -14.54
N ALA A 74 -12.10 11.10 -15.02
CA ALA A 74 -13.45 10.89 -15.53
C ALA A 74 -13.43 11.11 -17.05
N PRO A 75 -14.16 10.32 -17.85
CA PRO A 75 -15.01 9.18 -17.45
C PRO A 75 -14.19 7.96 -16.99
N VAL A 76 -14.86 7.00 -16.33
CA VAL A 76 -14.24 5.72 -15.95
C VAL A 76 -14.02 4.89 -17.21
N ASP A 77 -12.77 4.82 -17.66
CA ASP A 77 -12.41 4.20 -18.92
C ASP A 77 -11.07 3.44 -18.86
N ASN A 78 -10.43 3.32 -20.02
CA ASN A 78 -9.18 2.60 -20.16
C ASN A 78 -8.01 3.28 -19.42
N ALA A 79 -8.12 4.56 -19.06
CA ALA A 79 -7.15 5.26 -18.23
C ALA A 79 -7.06 4.63 -16.84
N GLU A 80 -8.20 4.40 -16.18
CA GLU A 80 -8.26 3.74 -14.87
C GLU A 80 -7.79 2.29 -14.96
N LEU A 81 -8.15 1.58 -16.04
CA LEU A 81 -7.65 0.22 -16.27
C LEU A 81 -6.12 0.20 -16.40
N ASN A 82 -5.54 1.14 -17.14
CA ASN A 82 -4.09 1.25 -17.29
C ASN A 82 -3.40 1.60 -15.96
N ALA A 83 -4.02 2.45 -15.13
CA ALA A 83 -3.53 2.76 -13.79
C ALA A 83 -3.49 1.51 -12.89
N LEU A 84 -4.59 0.75 -12.87
CA LEU A 84 -4.70 -0.50 -12.13
C LEU A 84 -3.71 -1.56 -12.63
N LEU A 85 -3.63 -1.78 -13.94
CA LEU A 85 -2.72 -2.78 -14.50
C LEU A 85 -1.24 -2.38 -14.35
N GLY A 86 -0.95 -1.08 -14.36
CA GLY A 86 0.41 -0.55 -14.16
C GLY A 86 0.98 -0.87 -12.77
N ASN A 87 0.10 -1.02 -11.76
CA ASN A 87 0.50 -1.32 -10.38
C ASN A 87 -0.03 -2.68 -9.89
N TRP A 88 -0.49 -3.56 -10.78
CA TRP A 88 -1.12 -4.82 -10.40
C TRP A 88 -0.24 -5.66 -9.46
N GLY A 89 -0.81 -6.11 -8.34
CA GLY A 89 -0.11 -6.89 -7.33
C GLY A 89 0.70 -6.05 -6.34
N PHE A 90 0.71 -4.72 -6.46
CA PHE A 90 1.25 -3.84 -5.41
C PHE A 90 0.59 -4.16 -4.06
N GLY A 91 1.36 -4.16 -2.98
CA GLY A 91 0.86 -4.45 -1.62
C GLY A 91 0.41 -5.90 -1.39
N THR A 92 0.36 -6.73 -2.44
CA THR A 92 0.04 -8.16 -2.31
C THR A 92 1.31 -8.95 -2.03
N ALA A 93 1.32 -9.72 -0.95
CA ALA A 93 2.38 -10.69 -0.71
C ALA A 93 2.18 -11.85 -1.71
N VAL A 94 2.91 -11.86 -2.82
CA VAL A 94 2.96 -13.04 -3.68
C VAL A 94 3.76 -14.10 -2.92
N ALA A 95 3.11 -15.20 -2.56
CA ALA A 95 3.79 -16.35 -1.98
C ALA A 95 4.78 -16.92 -3.01
N ILE A 96 6.04 -16.51 -2.92
CA ILE A 96 7.14 -17.16 -3.64
C ILE A 96 7.34 -18.51 -2.96
N PRO A 97 7.27 -19.65 -3.68
CA PRO A 97 7.64 -20.93 -3.10
C PRO A 97 9.06 -20.82 -2.55
N GLU A 98 9.17 -20.87 -1.22
CA GLU A 98 10.48 -20.75 -0.59
C GLU A 98 11.39 -21.85 -1.13
N PRO A 99 12.70 -21.60 -1.32
CA PRO A 99 13.64 -22.57 -1.87
C PRO A 99 13.61 -23.92 -1.14
N ALA A 100 13.20 -23.94 0.14
CA ALA A 100 12.96 -25.15 0.91
C ALA A 100 11.95 -26.11 0.26
N THR A 101 10.90 -25.61 -0.40
CA THR A 101 9.90 -26.44 -1.10
C THR A 101 10.52 -27.12 -2.32
N ALA A 102 11.39 -26.42 -3.05
CA ALA A 102 12.14 -27.00 -4.17
C ALA A 102 13.14 -28.06 -3.68
N TRP A 103 13.85 -27.80 -2.58
CA TRP A 103 14.75 -28.78 -1.95
C TRP A 103 14.01 -30.00 -1.41
N LEU A 104 12.82 -29.81 -0.83
CA LEU A 104 11.98 -30.90 -0.33
C LEU A 104 11.52 -31.82 -1.46
N LEU A 105 11.07 -31.24 -2.59
CA LEU A 105 10.65 -32.01 -3.77
C LEU A 105 11.82 -32.74 -4.44
N LEU A 106 12.99 -32.09 -4.55
CA LEU A 106 14.21 -32.72 -5.06
C LEU A 106 14.69 -33.84 -4.14
N GLY A 107 14.73 -33.60 -2.83
CA GLY A 107 15.09 -34.59 -1.82
C GLY A 107 14.15 -35.78 -1.81
N ALA A 108 12.84 -35.55 -1.86
CA ALA A 108 11.83 -36.60 -1.97
C ALA A 108 11.93 -37.39 -3.28
N GLY A 109 12.20 -36.71 -4.40
CA GLY A 109 12.43 -37.33 -5.71
C GLY A 109 13.64 -38.27 -5.69
N LEU A 110 14.78 -37.79 -5.19
CA LEU A 110 16.02 -38.58 -5.06
C LEU A 110 15.84 -39.76 -4.09
N ALA A 111 15.14 -39.56 -2.96
CA ALA A 111 14.83 -40.62 -2.01
C ALA A 111 13.88 -41.68 -2.59
N SER A 112 12.98 -41.30 -3.50
CA SER A 112 12.10 -42.25 -4.19
C SER A 112 12.83 -43.10 -5.24
N LEU A 113 13.85 -42.53 -5.90
CA LEU A 113 14.69 -43.21 -6.88
C LEU A 113 15.68 -44.17 -6.22
N SER A 114 16.20 -43.83 -5.05
CA SER A 114 17.09 -44.72 -4.28
C SER A 114 16.37 -45.92 -3.67
N ARG A 115 15.05 -45.86 -3.51
CA ARG A 115 14.22 -46.95 -2.96
C ARG A 115 13.85 -48.04 -3.97
N LYS A 116 14.12 -47.84 -5.26
CA LYS A 116 13.82 -48.80 -6.35
C LYS A 116 15.03 -49.66 -6.77
N ARG A 117 16.09 -49.74 -5.95
CA ARG A 117 17.24 -50.62 -6.15
C ARG A 117 17.26 -51.73 -5.12
#